data_AF-A0A7S2DLZ5-F1
#
_entry.id   AF-A0A7S2DLZ5-F1
#
_cell.length_a   1.000
_cell.length_b   1.000
_cell.length_c   1.000
_cell.angle_alpha   90.00
_cell.angle_beta   90.00
_cell.angle_gamma   90.00
#
_symmetry.space_group_name_H-M   'P 1'
#
loop_
_entity.id
_entity.type
_entity.pdbx_description
1 polymer ?
#
loop_
_entity_poly.entity_id
_entity_poly.type
_entity_poly.pdbx_seq_one_letter_code
_entity_poly.pdbx_strand_id
1 'polypeptide(L)'
;GDQVKADHGSKAAAVESILKGNPAAEPEDMVRARFSACRTKDAVFMGRTERDPSRTNTELRVRGWAVTFGIEERDPEKDGKMSNAEAFNNIQGLEIVEVSGKEVEFKIDCGKNGVLHERSIMVEDKKWGWVYSGDSIFEKWEER
;
A
#
# COMPACT_ATOMS: atom_id res chain seq x y z
N GLY A 1 12.57 11.39 5.32
CA GLY A 1 13.67 10.94 6.18
C GLY A 1 14.55 9.96 5.43
N ASP A 2 15.70 9.61 5.98
CA ASP A 2 16.76 8.85 5.30
C ASP A 2 16.26 7.54 4.66
N GLN A 3 15.28 6.87 5.27
CA GLN A 3 14.69 5.65 4.71
C GLN A 3 13.90 5.88 3.41
N VAL A 4 13.09 6.94 3.32
CA VAL A 4 12.31 7.24 2.09
C VAL A 4 13.26 7.55 0.93
N LYS A 5 14.38 8.20 1.23
CA LYS A 5 15.43 8.45 0.23
C LYS A 5 16.11 7.17 -0.23
N ALA A 6 16.40 6.25 0.69
CA ALA A 6 16.96 4.95 0.36
C ALA A 6 16.02 4.10 -0.52
N ASP A 7 14.71 4.13 -0.22
CA ASP A 7 13.72 3.30 -0.90
C ASP A 7 13.34 3.83 -2.29
N HIS A 8 13.35 5.15 -2.48
CA HIS A 8 12.74 5.77 -3.68
C HIS A 8 13.71 6.62 -4.52
N GLY A 9 14.93 6.84 -4.07
CA GLY A 9 15.95 7.59 -4.83
C GLY A 9 15.45 8.96 -5.28
N SER A 10 15.37 9.18 -6.61
CA SER A 10 14.90 10.44 -7.19
C SER A 10 13.43 10.77 -6.89
N LYS A 11 12.58 9.77 -6.61
CA LYS A 11 11.16 9.96 -6.27
C LYS A 11 10.92 10.30 -4.79
N ALA A 12 11.95 10.28 -3.95
CA ALA A 12 11.81 10.46 -2.51
C ALA A 12 11.10 11.75 -2.10
N ALA A 13 11.39 12.88 -2.75
CA ALA A 13 10.76 14.17 -2.43
C ALA A 13 9.25 14.16 -2.72
N ALA A 14 8.82 13.53 -3.82
CA ALA A 14 7.41 13.37 -4.15
C ALA A 14 6.70 12.51 -3.12
N VAL A 15 7.30 11.37 -2.76
CA VAL A 15 6.78 10.45 -1.73
C VAL A 15 6.63 11.15 -0.38
N GLU A 16 7.65 11.88 0.08
CA GLU A 16 7.58 12.65 1.34
C GLU A 16 6.48 13.72 1.32
N SER A 17 6.28 14.37 0.18
CA SER A 17 5.20 15.35 0.02
C SER A 17 3.82 14.69 0.20
N ILE A 18 3.63 13.52 -0.41
CA ILE A 18 2.37 12.78 -0.34
C ILE A 18 2.09 12.28 1.08
N LEU A 19 3.09 11.72 1.76
CA LEU A 19 2.98 11.29 3.16
C LEU A 19 2.59 12.44 4.11
N LYS A 20 2.88 13.69 3.74
CA LYS A 20 2.47 14.90 4.50
C LYS A 20 1.07 15.40 4.16
N GLY A 21 0.32 14.71 3.28
CA GLY A 21 -1.05 15.04 2.95
C GLY A 21 -1.25 15.73 1.59
N ASN A 22 -0.20 15.88 0.77
CA ASN A 22 -0.32 16.46 -0.57
C ASN A 22 -0.76 15.40 -1.59
N PRO A 23 -1.41 15.81 -2.70
CA PRO A 23 -1.83 14.88 -3.73
C PRO A 23 -0.64 14.27 -4.48
N ALA A 24 -0.76 12.99 -4.83
CA ALA A 24 0.12 12.33 -5.78
C ALA A 24 -0.15 12.85 -7.20
N ALA A 25 0.90 13.20 -7.94
CA ALA A 25 0.76 13.63 -9.32
C ALA A 25 0.48 12.43 -10.25
N GLU A 26 1.10 11.29 -9.95
CA GLU A 26 1.05 10.08 -10.77
C GLU A 26 0.59 8.86 -9.93
N PRO A 27 -0.03 7.84 -10.56
CA PRO A 27 -0.37 6.58 -9.92
C PRO A 27 0.81 5.91 -9.22
N GLU A 28 1.98 5.92 -9.87
CA GLU A 28 3.23 5.37 -9.34
C GLU A 28 3.63 6.04 -8.01
N ASP A 29 3.52 7.37 -7.94
CA ASP A 29 3.90 8.12 -6.74
C ASP A 29 3.04 7.70 -5.54
N MET A 30 1.74 7.42 -5.77
CA MET A 30 0.87 6.91 -4.72
C MET A 30 1.23 5.48 -4.31
N VAL A 31 1.57 4.58 -5.24
CA VAL A 31 2.05 3.23 -4.89
C VAL A 31 3.32 3.31 -4.03
N ARG A 32 4.28 4.15 -4.40
CA ARG A 32 5.51 4.38 -3.62
C ARG A 32 5.23 4.96 -2.23
N ALA A 33 4.28 5.88 -2.13
CA ALA A 33 3.84 6.43 -0.84
C ALA A 33 3.17 5.36 0.04
N ARG A 34 2.28 4.54 -0.53
CA ARG A 34 1.65 3.41 0.17
C ARG A 34 2.68 2.37 0.63
N PHE A 35 3.68 2.04 -0.19
CA PHE A 35 4.80 1.19 0.25
C PHE A 35 5.53 1.78 1.47
N SER A 36 5.84 3.08 1.43
CA SER A 36 6.49 3.76 2.57
C SER A 36 5.61 3.72 3.82
N ALA A 37 4.30 3.93 3.66
CA ALA A 37 3.34 3.84 4.74
C ALA A 37 3.26 2.41 5.32
N CYS A 38 3.30 1.36 4.48
CA CYS A 38 3.43 -0.02 4.97
C CYS A 38 4.72 -0.21 5.79
N ARG A 39 5.84 0.34 5.33
CA ARG A 39 7.16 0.21 6.02
C ARG A 39 7.14 0.84 7.40
N THR A 40 6.42 1.95 7.55
CA THR A 40 6.25 2.65 8.83
C THR A 40 4.98 2.24 9.58
N LYS A 41 4.24 1.24 9.08
CA LYS A 41 2.98 0.75 9.64
C LYS A 41 1.91 1.85 9.82
N ASP A 42 1.86 2.82 8.90
CA ASP A 42 0.88 3.91 8.93
C ASP A 42 -0.48 3.44 8.38
N ALA A 43 -1.25 2.79 9.25
CA ALA A 43 -2.60 2.32 8.94
C ALA A 43 -3.56 3.45 8.55
N VAL A 44 -3.34 4.65 9.07
CA VAL A 44 -4.18 5.83 8.80
C VAL A 44 -4.00 6.27 7.34
N PHE A 45 -2.76 6.38 6.88
CA PHE A 45 -2.48 6.72 5.49
C PHE A 45 -3.03 5.64 4.55
N MET A 46 -2.81 4.36 4.87
CA MET A 46 -3.28 3.24 4.04
C MET A 46 -4.80 3.25 3.86
N GLY A 47 -5.57 3.36 4.96
CA GLY A 47 -7.04 3.39 4.88
C GLY A 47 -7.62 4.65 4.26
N ARG A 48 -6.87 5.76 4.25
CA ARG A 48 -7.25 7.02 3.59
C ARG A 48 -6.96 7.05 2.09
N THR A 49 -6.06 6.19 1.61
CA THR A 49 -5.56 6.19 0.23
C THR A 49 -5.95 4.93 -0.54
N GLU A 50 -7.07 4.32 -0.14
CA GLU A 50 -7.69 3.22 -0.85
C GLU A 50 -9.21 3.32 -0.83
N ARG A 51 -9.83 2.60 -1.77
CA ARG A 51 -11.23 2.22 -1.71
C ARG A 51 -11.31 0.74 -1.37
N ASP A 52 -12.29 0.37 -0.58
CA ASP A 52 -12.57 -1.02 -0.25
C ASP A 52 -14.09 -1.16 -0.09
N PRO A 53 -14.80 -1.84 -1.01
CA PRO A 53 -16.24 -1.99 -0.92
C PRO A 53 -16.68 -2.84 0.28
N SER A 54 -15.80 -3.70 0.82
CA SER A 54 -16.06 -4.47 2.04
C SER A 54 -15.87 -3.64 3.32
N ARG A 55 -15.09 -2.57 3.25
CA ARG A 55 -14.83 -1.61 4.35
C ARG A 55 -15.27 -0.21 3.91
N THR A 56 -16.57 0.01 4.02
CA THR A 56 -17.30 1.13 3.40
C THR A 56 -16.89 2.52 3.91
N ASN A 57 -16.24 2.63 5.07
CA ASN A 57 -15.76 3.89 5.62
C ASN A 57 -14.27 3.84 5.97
N THR A 58 -13.68 5.03 6.15
CA THR A 58 -12.25 5.18 6.42
C THR A 58 -11.84 4.52 7.74
N GLU A 59 -12.65 4.58 8.80
CA GLU A 59 -12.31 4.01 10.10
C GLU A 59 -12.15 2.49 10.01
N LEU A 60 -13.05 1.81 9.29
CA LEU A 60 -12.98 0.37 9.05
C LEU A 60 -11.73 -0.01 8.24
N ARG A 61 -11.37 0.79 7.23
CA ARG A 61 -10.15 0.56 6.45
C ARG A 61 -8.89 0.75 7.28
N VAL A 62 -8.84 1.81 8.08
CA VAL A 62 -7.72 2.07 9.00
C VAL A 62 -7.57 0.94 10.00
N ARG A 63 -8.67 0.49 10.63
CA ARG A 63 -8.62 -0.68 11.53
C ARG A 63 -8.10 -1.92 10.80
N GLY A 64 -8.60 -2.17 9.59
CA GLY A 64 -8.17 -3.30 8.78
C GLY A 64 -6.66 -3.35 8.56
N TRP A 65 -6.04 -2.19 8.26
CA TRP A 65 -4.58 -2.08 8.16
C TRP A 65 -3.86 -2.15 9.51
N ALA A 66 -4.45 -1.61 10.57
CA ALA A 66 -3.88 -1.72 11.92
C ALA A 66 -3.78 -3.18 12.38
N VAL A 67 -4.79 -4.01 12.07
CA VAL A 67 -4.76 -5.46 12.28
C VAL A 67 -3.67 -6.11 11.42
N THR A 68 -3.61 -5.80 10.12
CA THR A 68 -2.55 -6.29 9.21
C THR A 68 -1.13 -6.00 9.74
N PHE A 69 -0.91 -4.80 10.28
CA PHE A 69 0.38 -4.38 10.83
C PHE A 69 0.67 -4.85 12.26
N GLY A 70 -0.26 -5.60 12.87
CA GLY A 70 -0.16 -6.08 14.25
C GLY A 70 -0.22 -4.97 15.31
N ILE A 71 -0.80 -3.81 14.97
CA ILE A 71 -1.03 -2.69 15.90
C ILE A 71 -2.28 -2.96 16.74
N GLU A 72 -3.31 -3.53 16.12
CA GLU A 72 -4.53 -3.96 16.79
C GLU A 72 -4.68 -5.46 16.73
N GLU A 73 -5.27 -6.05 17.76
CA GLU A 73 -5.62 -7.47 17.76
C GLU A 73 -6.74 -7.75 16.75
N ARG A 74 -6.58 -8.87 16.06
CA ARG A 74 -7.58 -9.39 15.15
C ARG A 74 -8.81 -9.85 15.94
N ASP A 75 -9.97 -9.45 15.47
CA ASP A 75 -11.25 -9.99 15.89
C ASP A 75 -11.77 -10.92 14.77
N PRO A 76 -11.71 -12.26 14.92
CA PRO A 76 -12.12 -13.21 13.89
C PRO A 76 -13.58 -13.05 13.45
N GLU A 77 -14.46 -12.52 14.31
CA GLU A 77 -15.87 -12.29 13.99
C GLU A 77 -16.07 -11.06 13.08
N LYS A 78 -15.15 -10.09 13.13
CA LYS A 78 -15.22 -8.83 12.37
C LYS A 78 -14.30 -8.78 11.17
N ASP A 79 -13.15 -9.45 11.25
CA ASP A 79 -12.02 -9.25 10.34
C ASP A 79 -11.85 -10.39 9.31
N GLY A 80 -12.70 -11.42 9.36
CA GLY A 80 -12.71 -12.53 8.37
C GLY A 80 -11.50 -13.47 8.45
N LYS A 81 -11.21 -14.22 7.37
CA LYS A 81 -10.08 -15.16 7.30
C LYS A 81 -8.73 -14.47 7.14
N MET A 82 -7.70 -15.08 7.73
CA MET A 82 -6.30 -14.65 7.62
C MET A 82 -5.87 -14.66 6.15
N SER A 83 -5.40 -13.51 5.65
CA SER A 83 -4.83 -13.39 4.31
C SER A 83 -3.31 -13.31 4.42
N ASN A 84 -2.62 -13.38 3.27
CA ASN A 84 -1.18 -13.15 3.18
C ASN A 84 -0.76 -11.72 3.58
N ALA A 85 -1.70 -10.85 3.97
CA ALA A 85 -1.43 -9.49 4.39
C ALA A 85 -0.47 -9.41 5.59
N GLU A 86 -0.41 -10.43 6.45
CA GLU A 86 0.58 -10.48 7.54
C GLU A 86 2.03 -10.45 7.04
N ALA A 87 2.28 -10.84 5.78
CA ALA A 87 3.59 -10.75 5.15
C ALA A 87 4.14 -9.31 5.12
N PHE A 88 3.24 -8.31 5.05
CA PHE A 88 3.60 -6.90 5.05
C PHE A 88 4.22 -6.41 6.37
N ASN A 89 4.23 -7.23 7.43
CA ASN A 89 4.98 -6.91 8.64
C ASN A 89 6.50 -6.88 8.44
N ASN A 90 7.02 -7.43 7.34
CA ASN A 90 8.44 -7.51 7.04
C ASN A 90 8.74 -7.09 5.59
N ILE A 91 8.21 -5.97 5.13
CA ILE A 91 8.58 -5.47 3.80
C ILE A 91 10.00 -4.92 3.77
N GLN A 92 10.73 -5.22 2.70
CA GLN A 92 12.15 -4.92 2.56
C GLN A 92 12.44 -4.05 1.33
N GLY A 93 11.68 -4.24 0.25
CA GLY A 93 11.90 -3.55 -1.01
C GLY A 93 10.64 -3.41 -1.87
N LEU A 94 10.68 -2.42 -2.75
CA LEU A 94 9.69 -2.16 -3.78
C LEU A 94 10.41 -2.09 -5.14
N GLU A 95 9.90 -2.83 -6.11
CA GLU A 95 10.28 -2.71 -7.52
C GLU A 95 9.05 -2.29 -8.32
N ILE A 96 9.10 -1.13 -8.98
CA ILE A 96 8.09 -0.78 -9.98
C ILE A 96 8.47 -1.44 -11.29
N VAL A 97 7.59 -2.31 -11.81
CA VAL A 97 7.83 -3.09 -13.03
C VAL A 97 7.32 -2.33 -14.26
N GLU A 98 6.07 -1.85 -14.21
CA GLU A 98 5.45 -1.13 -15.33
C GLU A 98 4.39 -0.14 -14.81
N VAL A 99 4.28 1.00 -15.47
CA VAL A 99 3.19 1.98 -15.27
C VAL A 99 2.48 2.17 -16.59
N SER A 100 1.18 1.89 -16.64
CA SER A 100 0.37 2.02 -17.85
C SER A 100 -0.97 2.69 -17.53
N GLY A 101 -1.08 3.97 -17.86
CA GLY A 101 -2.25 4.77 -17.53
C GLY A 101 -2.52 4.78 -16.03
N LYS A 102 -3.60 4.10 -15.60
CA LYS A 102 -4.01 3.98 -14.20
C LYS A 102 -3.53 2.71 -13.50
N GLU A 103 -2.83 1.84 -14.22
CA GLU A 103 -2.34 0.56 -13.72
C GLU A 103 -0.88 0.69 -13.33
N VAL A 104 -0.52 0.14 -12.18
CA VAL A 104 0.87 0.09 -11.70
C VAL A 104 1.18 -1.34 -11.34
N GLU A 105 2.11 -1.95 -12.07
CA GLU A 105 2.69 -3.24 -11.74
C GLU A 105 3.92 -3.06 -10.88
N PHE A 106 3.99 -3.81 -9.79
CA PHE A 106 5.10 -3.76 -8.86
C PHE A 106 5.31 -5.08 -8.15
N LYS A 107 6.49 -5.21 -7.54
CA LYS A 107 6.84 -6.27 -6.61
C LYS A 107 7.18 -5.70 -5.25
N ILE A 108 6.64 -6.30 -4.20
CA ILE A 108 7.01 -6.01 -2.80
C ILE A 108 7.72 -7.24 -2.24
N ASP A 109 8.99 -7.06 -1.88
CA ASP A 109 9.77 -8.09 -1.17
C ASP A 109 9.37 -8.08 0.30
N CYS A 110 8.74 -9.16 0.77
CA CYS A 110 8.36 -9.38 2.17
C CYS A 110 9.38 -10.24 2.95
N GLY A 111 10.59 -10.39 2.41
CA GLY A 111 11.69 -11.19 2.96
C GLY A 111 11.36 -12.68 2.96
N LYS A 112 11.40 -13.31 4.14
CA LYS A 112 11.08 -14.75 4.28
C LYS A 112 9.62 -15.11 3.98
N ASN A 113 8.74 -14.10 3.90
CA ASN A 113 7.31 -14.30 3.64
C ASN A 113 6.99 -14.30 2.14
N GLY A 114 8.00 -14.27 1.27
CA GLY A 114 7.85 -14.29 -0.18
C GLY A 114 7.82 -12.91 -0.81
N VAL A 115 7.47 -12.89 -2.09
CA VAL A 115 7.33 -11.68 -2.90
C VAL A 115 5.89 -11.56 -3.37
N LEU A 116 5.28 -10.41 -3.11
CA LEU A 116 4.02 -10.05 -3.73
C LEU A 116 4.31 -9.44 -5.10
N HIS A 117 3.76 -10.01 -6.16
CA HIS A 117 3.74 -9.43 -7.50
C HIS A 117 2.30 -9.05 -7.85
N GLU A 118 2.06 -7.75 -7.97
CA GLU A 118 0.72 -7.19 -8.11
C GLU A 118 0.68 -6.17 -9.24
N ARG A 119 -0.46 -6.09 -9.93
CA ARG A 119 -0.79 -4.97 -10.81
C ARG A 119 -2.06 -4.29 -10.32
N SER A 120 -1.88 -3.25 -9.51
CA SER A 120 -2.99 -2.50 -8.92
C SER A 120 -3.65 -1.54 -9.90
N ILE A 121 -4.95 -1.33 -9.73
CA ILE A 121 -5.70 -0.29 -10.42
C ILE A 121 -5.79 0.93 -9.50
N MET A 122 -5.33 2.08 -10.00
CA MET A 122 -5.40 3.36 -9.31
C MET A 122 -6.57 4.19 -9.86
N VAL A 123 -7.15 5.04 -9.04
CA VAL A 123 -8.23 5.96 -9.44
C VAL A 123 -7.97 7.34 -8.89
N GLU A 124 -8.42 8.36 -9.62
CA GLU A 124 -8.29 9.74 -9.16
C GLU A 124 -9.09 9.99 -7.87
N ASP A 125 -8.50 10.80 -7.01
CA ASP A 125 -9.11 11.27 -5.76
C ASP A 125 -8.87 12.77 -5.58
N LYS A 126 -9.92 13.49 -5.19
CA LYS A 126 -9.87 14.96 -5.08
C LYS A 126 -8.85 15.45 -4.06
N LYS A 127 -8.62 14.69 -2.98
CA LYS A 127 -7.70 15.08 -1.90
C LYS A 127 -6.29 14.55 -2.15
N TRP A 128 -6.19 13.31 -2.59
CA TRP A 128 -4.94 12.57 -2.66
C TRP A 128 -4.35 12.47 -4.06
N GLY A 129 -5.01 13.02 -5.08
CA GLY A 129 -4.62 12.92 -6.48
C GLY A 129 -4.96 11.55 -7.05
N TRP A 130 -4.34 10.49 -6.50
CA TRP A 130 -4.58 9.09 -6.84
C TRP A 130 -4.76 8.25 -5.58
N VAL A 131 -5.57 7.20 -5.64
CA VAL A 131 -5.73 6.20 -4.57
C VAL A 131 -5.87 4.81 -5.16
N TYR A 132 -5.57 3.78 -4.38
CA TYR A 132 -5.83 2.40 -4.78
C TYR A 132 -7.34 2.16 -4.91
N SER A 133 -7.80 1.52 -5.98
CA SER A 133 -9.23 1.30 -6.20
C SER A 133 -9.83 0.18 -5.35
N GLY A 134 -8.98 -0.64 -4.72
CA GLY A 134 -9.40 -1.90 -4.09
C GLY A 134 -9.33 -3.10 -5.04
N ASP A 135 -9.00 -2.89 -6.31
CA ASP A 135 -8.94 -3.92 -7.34
C ASP A 135 -7.56 -3.98 -8.00
N SER A 136 -7.16 -5.18 -8.38
CA SER A 136 -5.92 -5.45 -9.10
C SER A 136 -6.19 -6.33 -10.32
N ILE A 137 -5.46 -6.09 -11.42
CA ILE A 137 -5.52 -6.92 -12.63
C ILE A 137 -5.06 -8.34 -12.29
N PHE A 138 -4.02 -8.44 -11.45
CA PHE A 138 -3.61 -9.68 -10.81
C PHE A 138 -2.93 -9.40 -9.47
N GLU A 139 -2.96 -10.41 -8.61
CA GLU A 139 -2.19 -10.51 -7.38
C GLU A 139 -1.60 -11.93 -7.32
N LYS A 140 -0.28 -12.05 -7.20
CA LYS A 140 0.43 -13.33 -7.13
C LYS A 140 1.46 -13.31 -6.02
N TRP A 141 1.51 -14.41 -5.27
CA TRP A 141 2.52 -14.63 -4.24
C TRP A 141 3.53 -15.66 -4.74
N GLU A 142 4.80 -15.27 -4.74
CA GLU A 142 5.92 -16.16 -4.99
C GLU A 142 6.56 -16.54 -3.66
N GLU A 143 6.57 -17.84 -3.35
CA GLU A 143 7.33 -18.38 -2.23
C GLU A 143 8.83 -18.29 -2.52
N ARG A 144 9.64 -18.08 -1.48
CA ARG A 144 11.11 -18.15 -1.59
C ARG A 144 11.64 -19.53 -1.27
#